data_AF-A0A8J5KC55-F1
#
_entry.id   AF-A0A8J5KC55-F1
#
_cell.length_a   1.000
_cell.length_b   1.000
_cell.length_c   1.000
_cell.angle_alpha   90.00
_cell.angle_beta   90.00
_cell.angle_gamma   90.00
#
_symmetry.space_group_name_H-M   'P 1'
#
loop_
_entity.id
_entity.type
_entity.pdbx_description
1 polymer ?
#
loop_
_entity_poly.entity_id
_entity_poly.type
_entity_poly.pdbx_seq_one_letter_code
_entity_poly.pdbx_strand_id
1 'polypeptide(L)'
;MAGAAVASPLGSWIATAASVSSSACDQDRLARSHRRRPVAISSHSPLRGSKIQAISSSFDPCLCDFRSSGVAALRADSRISLLFGFQRVECYPAPRRAARHPAAASGKTMAVALEPTKELGEKKSKHMKQRRVVVTGMGVVSPLGHDLDVFYNNLLEGISGISEIDTFDCSNYPTRIAGEIKSFSAEGWVAPKFSRRMDKFMLYLLTAGKKALEDGGVTEEVMNQFEKTRCGVLIGSAMGGMKVFNDAIEALRVSYKKMNPFCVPFATTNMGSAMLAMDLGWMGPNYSISTACATSNFCILNAANHIIRGEADVMLCGGSDSAIIPIGIGGFVACKALSQRNTDPTKASRPWDVVCLCYSFSFLSLNFLNIRKLAPGWNQAQDRDGFVMGEGAGVLLLEELDHAKQRGAKIYAEFLGGSFTCDAYHMTEPHPEGTGIILCIEKALSESGVSREDVNYINAHATSTPAGDLKEYEALIRCFGKNPKLRVNSTKSMTGHLLGAAGAVEAVAVVQFQTVVTEGKVNLMMERSFGIAKTAIKIVEIKSVPGSRCVKTQTIRTGWVHPNINLDNPEKSVDTNLLVGSKKERLDVKVALSNSFGFGGHNSSILFAPYK
;
A
#
# COMPACT_ATOMS: atom_id res chain seq x y z
N MET A 1 5.90 -38.33 40.32
CA MET A 1 5.05 -37.20 40.77
C MET A 1 4.99 -36.23 39.59
N ALA A 2 4.00 -36.22 38.70
CA ALA A 2 2.54 -36.43 38.77
C ALA A 2 1.76 -35.21 39.29
N GLY A 3 0.90 -34.65 38.43
CA GLY A 3 0.00 -33.52 38.70
C GLY A 3 0.50 -32.17 38.13
N ALA A 4 -0.30 -31.37 37.42
CA ALA A 4 -1.65 -31.61 36.89
C ALA A 4 -1.94 -30.72 35.67
N ALA A 5 -2.63 -31.28 34.67
CA ALA A 5 -3.31 -30.50 33.63
C ALA A 5 -4.82 -30.70 33.83
N VAL A 6 -5.58 -29.60 33.89
CA VAL A 6 -7.04 -29.65 34.02
C VAL A 6 -7.65 -29.30 32.68
N ALA A 7 -8.17 -30.32 32.00
CA ALA A 7 -9.11 -30.12 30.90
C ALA A 7 -10.53 -30.03 31.47
N SER A 8 -11.41 -29.28 30.79
CA SER A 8 -12.86 -29.42 30.95
C SER A 8 -13.54 -29.42 29.57
N PRO A 9 -14.60 -30.24 29.35
CA PRO A 9 -15.07 -30.56 28.00
C PRO A 9 -16.48 -30.04 27.70
N LEU A 10 -16.85 -30.05 26.42
CA LEU A 10 -18.08 -30.63 25.84
C LEU A 10 -18.40 -29.98 24.50
N GLY A 11 -18.65 -30.80 23.48
CA GLY A 11 -19.26 -30.36 22.23
C GLY A 11 -20.40 -31.30 21.86
N SER A 12 -21.42 -30.77 21.18
CA SER A 12 -22.40 -31.46 20.31
C SER A 12 -23.47 -30.44 19.87
N TRP A 13 -24.29 -30.80 18.87
CA TRP A 13 -25.40 -30.01 18.31
C TRP A 13 -24.94 -28.83 17.42
N ILE A 14 -25.29 -28.69 16.12
CA ILE A 14 -26.24 -29.40 15.24
C ILE A 14 -25.64 -29.61 13.84
N ALA A 15 -25.91 -30.78 13.26
CA ALA A 15 -26.02 -30.96 11.81
C ALA A 15 -27.12 -32.00 11.53
N THR A 16 -28.20 -31.62 10.82
CA THR A 16 -29.11 -32.48 10.00
C THR A 16 -30.25 -31.61 9.47
N ALA A 17 -30.43 -31.56 8.14
CA ALA A 17 -31.65 -31.10 7.49
C ALA A 17 -31.77 -31.62 6.04
N ALA A 18 -31.89 -32.93 5.89
CA ALA A 18 -32.38 -33.66 4.72
C ALA A 18 -32.87 -35.04 5.26
N SER A 19 -33.97 -35.67 4.83
CA SER A 19 -34.92 -35.41 3.74
C SER A 19 -36.13 -36.37 3.87
N VAL A 20 -37.38 -35.91 3.69
CA VAL A 20 -38.62 -36.73 3.46
C VAL A 20 -39.70 -35.79 2.86
N SER A 21 -40.67 -36.17 2.01
CA SER A 21 -40.73 -37.02 0.80
C SER A 21 -42.10 -36.77 0.11
N SER A 22 -42.23 -36.97 -1.21
CA SER A 22 -43.54 -37.17 -1.86
C SER A 22 -43.42 -37.93 -3.20
N SER A 23 -44.30 -38.91 -3.39
CA SER A 23 -44.44 -39.84 -4.54
C SER A 23 -45.08 -39.18 -5.79
N ALA A 24 -45.26 -39.80 -6.98
CA ALA A 24 -45.26 -41.21 -7.40
C ALA A 24 -45.02 -41.39 -8.93
N CYS A 25 -44.73 -42.64 -9.38
CA CYS A 25 -44.87 -43.25 -10.75
C CYS A 25 -44.25 -42.54 -12.00
N ASP A 26 -43.85 -43.24 -13.08
CA ASP A 26 -44.00 -44.66 -13.45
C ASP A 26 -42.89 -45.22 -14.37
N GLN A 27 -42.71 -46.55 -14.32
CA GLN A 27 -42.28 -47.54 -15.34
C GLN A 27 -41.11 -47.38 -16.36
N ASP A 28 -40.08 -48.23 -16.14
CA ASP A 28 -39.69 -49.43 -16.95
C ASP A 28 -38.54 -49.44 -17.99
N ARG A 29 -37.76 -50.55 -17.97
CA ARG A 29 -36.82 -51.12 -19.02
C ARG A 29 -35.55 -50.31 -19.39
N LEU A 30 -34.38 -50.83 -19.83
CA LEU A 30 -33.64 -52.12 -19.97
C LEU A 30 -32.14 -51.73 -20.24
N ALA A 31 -31.04 -52.51 -20.08
CA ALA A 31 -30.73 -53.74 -19.35
C ALA A 31 -29.19 -54.05 -19.31
N ARG A 32 -28.77 -54.93 -18.38
CA ARG A 32 -27.64 -55.90 -18.42
C ARG A 32 -26.20 -55.50 -18.89
N SER A 33 -25.29 -55.55 -17.91
CA SER A 33 -23.99 -56.31 -17.85
C SER A 33 -22.86 -56.02 -18.88
N HIS A 34 -21.56 -56.23 -18.62
CA HIS A 34 -20.83 -57.12 -17.69
C HIS A 34 -19.62 -56.50 -16.94
N ARG A 35 -18.96 -57.31 -16.10
CA ARG A 35 -17.90 -56.97 -15.14
C ARG A 35 -16.47 -57.22 -15.65
N ARG A 36 -15.53 -56.37 -15.17
CA ARG A 36 -14.13 -56.66 -14.70
C ARG A 36 -13.04 -57.20 -15.69
N ARG A 37 -12.00 -56.35 -15.90
CA ARG A 37 -10.55 -56.47 -15.51
C ARG A 37 -9.75 -57.79 -15.71
N PRO A 38 -8.38 -57.78 -15.73
CA PRO A 38 -7.38 -56.78 -16.18
C PRO A 38 -6.13 -57.45 -16.89
N VAL A 39 -4.92 -56.82 -16.82
CA VAL A 39 -3.54 -57.32 -17.18
C VAL A 39 -3.15 -57.21 -18.68
N ALA A 40 -1.87 -57.10 -19.12
CA ALA A 40 -0.73 -56.18 -18.82
C ALA A 40 0.46 -56.51 -19.78
N ILE A 41 1.43 -55.59 -20.01
CA ILE A 41 2.80 -55.83 -20.56
C ILE A 41 2.82 -56.19 -22.10
N SER A 42 3.77 -55.85 -23.01
CA SER A 42 5.15 -55.29 -22.99
C SER A 42 5.53 -54.49 -24.26
N SER A 43 6.58 -53.66 -24.15
CA SER A 43 7.61 -53.22 -25.14
C SER A 43 7.42 -53.34 -26.67
N HIS A 44 7.71 -52.26 -27.41
CA HIS A 44 8.98 -52.10 -28.16
C HIS A 44 9.16 -50.69 -28.77
N SER A 45 10.43 -50.31 -28.96
CA SER A 45 10.94 -49.17 -29.75
C SER A 45 12.25 -49.64 -30.44
N PRO A 46 12.95 -48.88 -31.31
CA PRO A 46 12.64 -47.62 -32.01
C PRO A 46 12.83 -47.73 -33.56
N LEU A 47 12.73 -46.64 -34.34
CA LEU A 47 13.67 -46.34 -35.47
C LEU A 47 13.44 -44.97 -36.16
N ARG A 48 14.46 -44.52 -36.90
CA ARG A 48 14.66 -43.20 -37.54
C ARG A 48 13.81 -42.96 -38.80
N GLY A 49 13.43 -41.68 -39.03
CA GLY A 49 14.08 -40.89 -40.09
C GLY A 49 13.28 -40.37 -41.31
N SER A 50 13.31 -39.04 -41.46
CA SER A 50 13.49 -38.27 -42.72
C SER A 50 12.28 -37.62 -43.44
N LYS A 51 12.52 -36.36 -43.84
CA LYS A 51 11.96 -35.57 -44.98
C LYS A 51 10.53 -34.99 -44.92
N ILE A 52 10.50 -33.70 -44.53
CA ILE A 52 10.02 -32.55 -45.33
C ILE A 52 9.08 -32.86 -46.52
N GLN A 53 7.83 -32.40 -46.41
CA GLN A 53 7.19 -31.61 -47.48
C GLN A 53 6.12 -30.67 -46.88
N ALA A 54 5.96 -29.49 -47.47
CA ALA A 54 5.07 -28.44 -46.96
C ALA A 54 3.68 -28.51 -47.59
N ILE A 55 2.63 -28.22 -46.80
CA ILE A 55 1.33 -27.75 -47.31
C ILE A 55 0.90 -26.55 -46.45
N SER A 56 0.46 -25.50 -47.13
CA SER A 56 0.01 -24.22 -46.58
C SER A 56 -1.47 -24.24 -46.16
N SER A 57 -1.80 -23.59 -45.05
CA SER A 57 -3.12 -22.98 -44.84
C SER A 57 -2.98 -21.70 -44.00
N SER A 58 -3.43 -20.59 -44.58
CA SER A 58 -3.26 -19.23 -44.04
C SER A 58 -4.32 -18.88 -43.01
N PHE A 59 -3.97 -18.03 -42.02
CA PHE A 59 -4.91 -17.13 -41.34
C PHE A 59 -4.14 -15.90 -40.81
N ASP A 60 -4.38 -14.74 -41.41
CA ASP A 60 -3.80 -13.45 -41.00
C ASP A 60 -4.67 -12.73 -39.93
N PRO A 61 -4.07 -12.01 -38.99
CA PRO A 61 -4.69 -10.91 -38.28
C PRO A 61 -4.25 -9.55 -38.85
N CYS A 62 -5.19 -8.74 -39.33
CA CYS A 62 -4.89 -7.42 -39.91
C CYS A 62 -4.36 -6.41 -38.87
N LEU A 63 -3.21 -5.80 -39.18
CA LEU A 63 -2.78 -4.51 -38.65
C LEU A 63 -3.28 -3.38 -39.57
N CYS A 64 -3.72 -2.27 -38.99
CA CYS A 64 -3.99 -1.02 -39.70
C CYS A 64 -3.18 0.14 -39.09
N ASP A 65 -2.00 0.38 -39.67
CA ASP A 65 -1.19 1.57 -39.40
C ASP A 65 -1.87 2.83 -39.95
N PHE A 66 -1.87 3.90 -39.16
CA PHE A 66 -2.17 5.26 -39.64
C PHE A 66 -0.86 6.04 -39.81
N ARG A 67 -0.43 6.27 -41.05
CA ARG A 67 0.59 7.28 -41.39
C ARG A 67 -0.08 8.55 -41.86
N SER A 68 0.26 9.68 -41.25
CA SER A 68 -0.07 11.01 -41.74
C SER A 68 1.13 11.63 -42.47
N SER A 69 0.86 12.23 -43.62
CA SER A 69 1.80 13.08 -44.35
C SER A 69 1.03 14.31 -44.81
N GLY A 70 1.42 15.49 -44.31
CA GLY A 70 0.70 16.74 -44.53
C GLY A 70 1.20 17.54 -45.72
N VAL A 71 0.36 18.48 -46.18
CA VAL A 71 0.72 19.68 -46.95
C VAL A 71 -0.13 20.84 -46.43
N ALA A 72 0.37 22.08 -46.53
CA ALA A 72 -0.11 23.22 -45.77
C ALA A 72 -0.93 24.27 -46.56
N ALA A 73 -1.57 25.15 -45.79
CA ALA A 73 -1.91 26.55 -46.08
C ALA A 73 -3.04 26.89 -47.09
N LEU A 74 -4.08 27.59 -46.59
CA LEU A 74 -4.33 29.01 -46.92
C LEU A 74 -5.31 29.68 -45.93
N ARG A 75 -5.55 30.99 -46.10
CA ARG A 75 -5.98 31.94 -45.06
C ARG A 75 -7.49 32.25 -44.99
N ALA A 76 -7.86 32.74 -43.79
CA ALA A 76 -8.80 33.85 -43.49
C ALA A 76 -10.31 33.62 -43.28
N ASP A 77 -10.73 34.16 -42.13
CA ASP A 77 -11.98 34.87 -41.79
C ASP A 77 -13.34 34.16 -41.51
N SER A 78 -13.55 33.98 -40.20
CA SER A 78 -14.67 34.57 -39.44
C SER A 78 -16.09 33.95 -39.47
N ARG A 79 -16.62 33.80 -38.24
CA ARG A 79 -18.04 33.72 -37.80
C ARG A 79 -18.82 32.38 -37.85
N ILE A 80 -19.04 31.87 -36.63
CA ILE A 80 -20.35 31.51 -36.02
C ILE A 80 -21.00 30.14 -36.34
N SER A 81 -21.54 29.57 -35.24
CA SER A 81 -22.55 28.50 -35.08
C SER A 81 -22.18 27.01 -35.30
N LEU A 82 -22.36 26.25 -34.21
CA LEU A 82 -22.44 24.79 -34.17
C LEU A 82 -23.74 24.28 -34.82
N LEU A 83 -23.63 23.37 -35.79
CA LEU A 83 -24.68 22.43 -36.19
C LEU A 83 -24.05 21.20 -36.85
N PHE A 84 -24.18 20.02 -36.23
CA PHE A 84 -23.99 18.74 -36.91
C PHE A 84 -25.08 17.75 -36.43
N GLY A 85 -26.05 17.50 -37.32
CA GLY A 85 -27.00 16.39 -37.17
C GLY A 85 -26.53 15.18 -37.97
N PHE A 86 -26.80 13.97 -37.47
CA PHE A 86 -26.54 12.73 -38.19
C PHE A 86 -27.78 12.26 -38.96
N GLN A 87 -27.57 11.81 -40.21
CA GLN A 87 -28.61 11.34 -41.11
C GLN A 87 -29.18 9.96 -40.72
N ARG A 88 -30.46 9.75 -41.07
CA ARG A 88 -31.14 8.45 -41.00
C ARG A 88 -30.79 7.58 -42.21
N VAL A 89 -30.87 6.26 -42.03
CA VAL A 89 -30.90 5.27 -43.10
C VAL A 89 -32.36 4.81 -43.30
N GLU A 90 -32.81 4.76 -44.55
CA GLU A 90 -34.14 4.25 -44.95
C GLU A 90 -34.04 2.85 -45.57
N CYS A 91 -35.07 2.02 -45.34
CA CYS A 91 -35.29 0.75 -46.03
C CYS A 91 -36.72 0.68 -46.58
N TYR A 92 -36.87 0.32 -47.86
CA TYR A 92 -38.16 0.18 -48.55
C TYR A 92 -38.69 -1.28 -48.54
N PRO A 93 -40.01 -1.52 -48.78
CA PRO A 93 -40.69 -2.75 -48.36
C PRO A 93 -41.07 -3.76 -49.47
N ALA A 94 -41.47 -4.97 -49.04
CA ALA A 94 -42.09 -6.03 -49.84
C ALA A 94 -43.33 -6.63 -49.11
N PRO A 95 -44.24 -7.40 -49.76
CA PRO A 95 -45.68 -7.11 -49.64
C PRO A 95 -46.52 -7.98 -48.69
N ARG A 96 -47.75 -7.50 -48.44
CA ARG A 96 -48.79 -8.04 -47.52
C ARG A 96 -49.43 -9.37 -47.98
N ARG A 97 -49.82 -10.19 -47.00
CA ARG A 97 -51.03 -11.05 -47.06
C ARG A 97 -51.90 -10.78 -45.83
N ALA A 98 -53.23 -10.93 -45.98
CA ALA A 98 -54.22 -10.53 -44.97
C ALA A 98 -55.07 -11.69 -44.48
N ALA A 99 -55.49 -11.65 -43.20
CA ALA A 99 -56.59 -12.40 -42.62
C ALA A 99 -57.27 -11.55 -41.52
N ARG A 100 -58.53 -11.86 -41.17
CA ARG A 100 -59.49 -10.92 -40.56
C ARG A 100 -59.87 -11.24 -39.10
N HIS A 101 -60.56 -10.26 -38.47
CA HIS A 101 -61.56 -10.32 -37.36
C HIS A 101 -61.15 -9.59 -36.05
N PRO A 102 -62.12 -9.12 -35.22
CA PRO A 102 -62.88 -7.89 -35.47
C PRO A 102 -62.81 -6.85 -34.31
N ALA A 103 -63.55 -5.74 -34.43
CA ALA A 103 -63.36 -4.51 -33.65
C ALA A 103 -63.82 -4.53 -32.18
N ALA A 104 -63.18 -3.69 -31.34
CA ALA A 104 -63.72 -3.21 -30.07
C ALA A 104 -63.28 -1.76 -29.75
N ALA A 105 -64.28 -0.94 -29.41
CA ALA A 105 -64.30 0.39 -28.76
C ALA A 105 -63.02 1.25 -28.61
N SER A 106 -63.15 2.52 -29.05
CA SER A 106 -62.28 3.64 -28.67
C SER A 106 -62.36 3.96 -27.16
N GLY A 107 -61.24 3.81 -26.45
CA GLY A 107 -61.04 4.36 -25.10
C GLY A 107 -60.04 5.53 -25.11
N LYS A 108 -60.44 6.70 -24.60
CA LYS A 108 -59.56 7.88 -24.49
C LYS A 108 -58.42 7.61 -23.50
N THR A 109 -57.18 7.87 -23.91
CA THR A 109 -56.02 7.84 -23.00
C THR A 109 -56.06 9.06 -22.08
N MET A 110 -56.46 8.86 -20.82
CA MET A 110 -56.34 9.90 -19.79
C MET A 110 -54.90 9.98 -19.31
N ALA A 111 -54.18 11.04 -19.69
CA ALA A 111 -52.90 11.36 -19.08
C ALA A 111 -53.14 11.84 -17.65
N VAL A 112 -52.90 10.97 -16.66
CA VAL A 112 -52.87 11.37 -15.26
C VAL A 112 -51.58 12.15 -15.03
N ALA A 113 -51.70 13.48 -14.98
CA ALA A 113 -50.64 14.32 -14.46
C ALA A 113 -50.49 14.02 -12.95
N LEU A 114 -49.40 13.35 -12.59
CA LEU A 114 -48.96 13.28 -11.19
C LEU A 114 -48.50 14.67 -10.77
N GLU A 115 -49.34 15.39 -10.04
CA GLU A 115 -48.89 16.59 -9.34
C GLU A 115 -47.82 16.19 -8.30
N PRO A 116 -46.74 16.96 -8.16
CA PRO A 116 -45.69 16.65 -7.20
C PRO A 116 -46.24 16.87 -5.79
N THR A 117 -46.35 15.78 -5.02
CA THR A 117 -46.72 15.84 -3.60
C THR A 117 -45.70 16.67 -2.83
N LYS A 118 -46.09 17.89 -2.44
CA LYS A 118 -45.38 18.70 -1.44
C LYS A 118 -45.53 18.07 -0.06
N GLU A 119 -44.73 17.06 0.22
CA GLU A 119 -44.34 16.76 1.59
C GLU A 119 -42.99 17.41 1.88
N LEU A 120 -43.06 18.64 2.41
CA LEU A 120 -41.94 19.30 3.09
C LEU A 120 -41.68 18.62 4.43
N GLY A 121 -41.25 17.36 4.36
CA GLY A 121 -40.46 16.76 5.42
C GLY A 121 -39.07 17.36 5.38
N GLU A 122 -38.89 18.56 5.96
CA GLU A 122 -37.57 19.03 6.34
C GLU A 122 -37.00 18.03 7.36
N LYS A 123 -36.31 16.99 6.84
CA LYS A 123 -35.22 16.37 7.58
C LYS A 123 -34.22 17.48 7.81
N LYS A 124 -34.38 18.22 8.91
CA LYS A 124 -33.33 19.02 9.52
C LYS A 124 -32.11 18.14 9.48
N SER A 125 -31.14 18.50 8.63
CA SER A 125 -29.85 17.85 8.65
C SER A 125 -29.40 17.94 10.10
N LYS A 126 -29.36 16.80 10.80
CA LYS A 126 -28.81 16.77 12.16
C LYS A 126 -27.47 17.46 12.01
N HIS A 127 -27.25 18.53 12.77
CA HIS A 127 -25.99 19.26 12.70
C HIS A 127 -24.93 18.29 13.23
N MET A 128 -24.37 17.49 12.32
CA MET A 128 -23.55 16.35 12.66
C MET A 128 -22.29 16.93 13.25
N LYS A 129 -22.17 16.83 14.59
CA LYS A 129 -20.98 17.22 15.34
C LYS A 129 -19.80 16.60 14.61
N GLN A 130 -18.93 17.44 14.06
CA GLN A 130 -17.84 17.01 13.18
C GLN A 130 -16.97 16.00 13.94
N ARG A 131 -17.04 14.73 13.52
CA ARG A 131 -16.36 13.63 14.22
C ARG A 131 -14.86 13.76 13.94
N ARG A 132 -14.08 13.95 15.00
CA ARG A 132 -12.62 14.08 14.93
C ARG A 132 -11.99 12.69 14.98
N VAL A 133 -10.96 12.45 14.19
CA VAL A 133 -10.29 11.15 14.07
C VAL A 133 -8.91 11.25 14.70
N VAL A 134 -8.59 10.30 15.58
CA VAL A 134 -7.31 10.23 16.29
C VAL A 134 -6.62 8.89 16.06
N VAL A 135 -5.29 8.91 16.04
CA VAL A 135 -4.47 7.70 16.07
C VAL A 135 -4.31 7.27 17.52
N THR A 136 -4.83 6.11 17.89
CA THR A 136 -4.77 5.58 19.25
C THR A 136 -3.74 4.47 19.42
N GLY A 137 -3.31 3.82 18.34
CA GLY A 137 -2.27 2.78 18.35
C GLY A 137 -1.63 2.58 16.98
N MET A 138 -0.44 1.99 16.95
CA MET A 138 0.36 1.77 15.73
C MET A 138 1.05 0.40 15.71
N GLY A 139 1.29 -0.12 14.52
CA GLY A 139 2.05 -1.35 14.32
C GLY A 139 2.87 -1.31 13.05
N VAL A 140 4.07 -1.87 13.11
CA VAL A 140 5.05 -1.87 12.01
C VAL A 140 5.72 -3.23 11.89
N VAL A 141 5.98 -3.63 10.65
CA VAL A 141 6.83 -4.78 10.27
C VAL A 141 7.69 -4.28 9.12
N SER A 142 9.01 -4.18 9.30
CA SER A 142 9.89 -3.51 8.34
C SER A 142 11.31 -4.08 8.34
N PRO A 143 12.16 -3.74 7.35
CA PRO A 143 13.57 -4.12 7.34
C PRO A 143 14.38 -3.50 8.50
N LEU A 144 13.87 -2.42 9.11
CA LEU A 144 14.47 -1.75 10.27
C LEU A 144 13.95 -2.27 11.61
N GLY A 145 13.06 -3.28 11.61
CA GLY A 145 12.48 -3.86 12.82
C GLY A 145 10.96 -3.96 12.81
N HIS A 146 10.45 -4.69 13.80
CA HIS A 146 9.03 -5.07 13.92
C HIS A 146 8.35 -4.49 15.17
N ASP A 147 9.07 -3.67 15.93
CA ASP A 147 8.61 -3.02 17.15
C ASP A 147 8.79 -1.50 16.98
N LEU A 148 7.81 -0.70 17.42
CA LEU A 148 7.75 0.74 17.12
C LEU A 148 9.02 1.49 17.54
N ASP A 149 9.51 1.25 18.77
CA ASP A 149 10.68 1.93 19.30
C ASP A 149 11.97 1.49 18.60
N VAL A 150 12.11 0.21 18.22
CA VAL A 150 13.27 -0.29 17.48
C VAL A 150 13.29 0.31 16.07
N PHE A 151 12.15 0.24 15.37
CA PHE A 151 11.97 0.85 14.05
C PHE A 151 12.31 2.34 14.06
N TYR A 152 11.75 3.08 15.02
CA TYR A 152 11.91 4.53 15.08
C TYR A 152 13.31 4.97 15.52
N ASN A 153 13.94 4.26 16.48
CA ASN A 153 15.34 4.52 16.84
C ASN A 153 16.29 4.22 15.68
N ASN A 154 16.06 3.14 14.93
CA ASN A 154 16.87 2.81 13.75
C ASN A 154 16.73 3.86 12.63
N LEU A 155 15.53 4.45 12.45
CA LEU A 155 15.34 5.62 11.59
C LEU A 155 16.13 6.83 12.11
N LEU A 156 16.07 7.14 13.41
CA LEU A 156 16.76 8.28 14.00
C LEU A 156 18.30 8.18 13.88
N GLU A 157 18.86 6.99 14.03
CA GLU A 157 20.30 6.73 13.88
C GLU A 157 20.74 6.60 12.41
N GLY A 158 19.82 6.67 11.43
CA GLY A 158 20.15 6.60 10.01
C GLY A 158 20.58 5.21 9.54
N ILE A 159 20.05 4.14 10.15
CA ILE A 159 20.42 2.76 9.80
C ILE A 159 19.75 2.39 8.47
N SER A 160 20.53 1.95 7.50
CA SER A 160 20.01 1.39 6.25
C SER A 160 19.60 -0.07 6.44
N GLY A 161 18.36 -0.41 6.07
CA GLY A 161 17.83 -1.76 6.03
C GLY A 161 18.05 -2.45 4.68
N ILE A 162 18.84 -1.84 3.79
CA ILE A 162 19.09 -2.34 2.43
C ILE A 162 20.34 -3.23 2.43
N SER A 163 20.18 -4.45 1.94
CA SER A 163 21.26 -5.44 1.79
C SER A 163 21.13 -6.17 0.44
N GLU A 164 22.03 -7.13 0.19
CA GLU A 164 21.81 -8.16 -0.83
C GLU A 164 20.54 -8.99 -0.53
N ILE A 165 19.96 -9.66 -1.54
CA ILE A 165 18.76 -10.50 -1.42
C ILE A 165 19.18 -11.96 -1.16
N ASP A 166 18.68 -12.57 -0.08
CA ASP A 166 19.06 -13.93 0.33
C ASP A 166 17.95 -14.97 0.09
N THR A 167 16.69 -14.55 -0.10
CA THR A 167 15.56 -15.50 -0.25
C THR A 167 15.56 -16.31 -1.55
N PHE A 168 16.29 -15.88 -2.58
CA PHE A 168 16.42 -16.62 -3.84
C PHE A 168 17.70 -16.23 -4.60
N ASP A 169 18.16 -17.11 -5.49
CA ASP A 169 19.31 -16.81 -6.37
C ASP A 169 18.95 -15.69 -7.35
N CYS A 170 19.52 -14.50 -7.09
CA CYS A 170 19.42 -13.32 -7.92
C CYS A 170 20.71 -13.05 -8.73
N SER A 171 21.68 -13.96 -8.79
CA SER A 171 22.99 -13.75 -9.45
C SER A 171 22.91 -13.21 -10.88
N ASN A 172 21.92 -13.68 -11.66
CA ASN A 172 21.67 -13.27 -13.04
C ASN A 172 20.84 -11.97 -13.18
N TYR A 173 20.41 -11.34 -12.09
CA TYR A 173 19.61 -10.12 -12.10
C TYR A 173 20.50 -8.87 -12.08
N PRO A 174 20.15 -7.81 -12.84
CA PRO A 174 20.79 -6.49 -12.75
C PRO A 174 20.71 -5.86 -11.36
N THR A 175 19.60 -6.08 -10.64
CA THR A 175 19.40 -5.66 -9.25
C THR A 175 19.36 -6.90 -8.35
N ARG A 176 20.19 -6.91 -7.31
CA ARG A 176 20.38 -8.00 -6.34
C ARG A 176 20.26 -7.53 -4.89
N ILE A 177 19.71 -6.33 -4.71
CA ILE A 177 19.61 -5.63 -3.42
C ILE A 177 18.17 -5.24 -3.12
N ALA A 178 17.78 -5.27 -1.84
CA ALA A 178 16.47 -4.86 -1.36
C ALA A 178 16.48 -4.54 0.13
N GLY A 179 15.45 -3.81 0.58
CA GLY A 179 15.01 -3.77 1.98
C GLY A 179 14.27 -5.06 2.32
N GLU A 180 14.99 -6.17 2.48
CA GLU A 180 14.45 -7.50 2.76
C GLU A 180 14.25 -7.74 4.26
N ILE A 181 13.12 -8.33 4.65
CA ILE A 181 12.92 -8.76 6.04
C ILE A 181 13.57 -10.14 6.22
N LYS A 182 14.84 -10.11 6.63
CA LYS A 182 15.71 -11.29 6.84
C LYS A 182 15.16 -12.28 7.87
N SER A 183 14.61 -11.77 8.98
CA SER A 183 14.04 -12.57 10.06
C SER A 183 12.67 -12.04 10.46
N PHE A 184 11.66 -12.89 10.41
CA PHE A 184 10.29 -12.58 10.82
C PHE A 184 9.65 -13.80 11.48
N SER A 185 8.91 -13.58 12.56
CA SER A 185 8.07 -14.57 13.20
C SER A 185 6.66 -14.03 13.37
N ALA A 186 5.67 -14.82 12.94
CA ALA A 186 4.25 -14.59 13.22
C ALA A 186 3.77 -15.36 14.47
N GLU A 187 4.68 -15.95 15.26
CA GLU A 187 4.34 -16.64 16.50
C GLU A 187 3.69 -15.68 17.51
N GLY A 188 2.72 -16.17 18.28
CA GLY A 188 1.83 -15.35 19.11
C GLY A 188 0.78 -14.56 18.32
N TRP A 189 1.13 -14.08 17.12
CA TRP A 189 0.28 -13.19 16.31
C TRP A 189 -0.69 -13.92 15.38
N VAL A 190 -0.26 -14.99 14.71
CA VAL A 190 -1.04 -15.71 13.70
C VAL A 190 -1.13 -17.19 14.04
N ALA A 191 -2.33 -17.76 13.96
CA ALA A 191 -2.56 -19.16 14.26
C ALA A 191 -1.61 -20.07 13.42
N PRO A 192 -0.90 -21.05 14.02
CA PRO A 192 0.12 -21.85 13.33
C PRO A 192 -0.38 -22.53 12.05
N LYS A 193 -1.65 -22.93 12.00
CA LYS A 193 -2.33 -23.52 10.82
C LYS A 193 -2.29 -22.63 9.57
N PHE A 194 -2.25 -21.31 9.75
CA PHE A 194 -2.22 -20.32 8.67
C PHE A 194 -0.82 -19.77 8.40
N SER A 195 0.01 -19.62 9.45
CA SER A 195 1.39 -19.11 9.37
C SER A 195 2.26 -19.77 8.29
N ARG A 196 2.02 -21.06 7.99
CA ARG A 196 2.78 -21.88 7.02
C ARG A 196 2.21 -21.87 5.60
N ARG A 197 1.09 -21.18 5.34
CA ARG A 197 0.34 -21.28 4.07
C ARG A 197 -0.03 -19.93 3.45
N MET A 198 -0.17 -18.90 4.29
CA MET A 198 -0.39 -17.53 3.85
C MET A 198 0.81 -16.98 3.09
N ASP A 199 0.57 -15.97 2.27
CA ASP A 199 1.62 -15.14 1.70
C ASP A 199 2.24 -14.22 2.79
N LYS A 200 3.51 -13.86 2.64
CA LYS A 200 4.25 -12.98 3.57
C LYS A 200 3.51 -11.66 3.81
N PHE A 201 2.93 -11.04 2.78
CA PHE A 201 2.21 -9.76 2.96
C PHE A 201 1.02 -9.90 3.92
N MET A 202 0.33 -11.04 3.94
CA MET A 202 -0.76 -11.29 4.89
C MET A 202 -0.23 -11.44 6.32
N LEU A 203 0.91 -12.10 6.49
CA LEU A 203 1.53 -12.30 7.80
C LEU A 203 2.00 -10.96 8.39
N TYR A 204 2.67 -10.12 7.57
CA TYR A 204 3.09 -8.79 7.97
C TYR A 204 1.89 -7.92 8.37
N LEU A 205 0.80 -7.96 7.58
CA LEU A 205 -0.46 -7.26 7.84
C LEU A 205 -1.11 -7.70 9.16
N LEU A 206 -1.24 -9.01 9.39
CA LEU A 206 -1.87 -9.56 10.59
C LEU A 206 -1.06 -9.25 11.85
N THR A 207 0.27 -9.39 11.79
CA THR A 207 1.16 -9.03 12.90
C THR A 207 1.13 -7.54 13.18
N ALA A 208 1.30 -6.67 12.18
CA ALA A 208 1.26 -5.22 12.37
C ALA A 208 -0.12 -4.75 12.88
N GLY A 209 -1.22 -5.30 12.34
CA GLY A 209 -2.58 -4.94 12.77
C GLY A 209 -2.88 -5.33 14.22
N LYS A 210 -2.38 -6.48 14.68
CA LYS A 210 -2.51 -6.87 16.10
C LYS A 210 -1.58 -6.07 17.02
N LYS A 211 -0.36 -5.76 16.59
CA LYS A 211 0.52 -4.84 17.34
C LYS A 211 -0.10 -3.45 17.49
N ALA A 212 -0.81 -2.95 16.47
CA ALA A 212 -1.56 -1.69 16.58
C ALA A 212 -2.70 -1.71 17.61
N LEU A 213 -3.32 -2.88 17.86
CA LEU A 213 -4.31 -3.05 18.92
C LEU A 213 -3.65 -3.12 20.30
N GLU A 214 -2.55 -3.87 20.45
CA GLU A 214 -1.78 -3.95 21.68
C GLU A 214 -1.25 -2.57 22.11
N ASP A 215 -0.60 -1.86 21.19
CA ASP A 215 -0.09 -0.50 21.39
C ASP A 215 -1.22 0.50 21.71
N GLY A 216 -2.39 0.31 21.12
CA GLY A 216 -3.60 1.07 21.44
C GLY A 216 -4.24 0.74 22.80
N GLY A 217 -3.67 -0.19 23.56
CA GLY A 217 -4.23 -0.66 24.85
C GLY A 217 -5.56 -1.39 24.71
N VAL A 218 -5.81 -2.03 23.56
CA VAL A 218 -7.04 -2.79 23.29
C VAL A 218 -6.85 -4.23 23.78
N THR A 219 -7.00 -4.42 25.09
CA THR A 219 -7.04 -5.75 25.72
C THR A 219 -8.30 -6.52 25.34
N GLU A 220 -8.40 -7.81 25.68
CA GLU A 220 -9.62 -8.60 25.42
C GLU A 220 -10.87 -7.98 26.07
N GLU A 221 -10.75 -7.41 27.27
CA GLU A 221 -11.84 -6.74 27.97
C GLU A 221 -12.32 -5.49 27.23
N VAL A 222 -11.38 -4.66 26.73
CA VAL A 222 -11.68 -3.47 25.93
C VAL A 222 -12.29 -3.88 24.58
N MET A 223 -11.72 -4.91 23.95
CA MET A 223 -12.19 -5.42 22.66
C MET A 223 -13.60 -6.03 22.73
N ASN A 224 -14.01 -6.54 23.90
CA ASN A 224 -15.35 -7.04 24.16
C ASN A 224 -16.37 -5.92 24.45
N GLN A 225 -15.93 -4.71 24.81
CA GLN A 225 -16.78 -3.53 24.96
C GLN A 225 -17.05 -2.82 23.63
N PHE A 226 -16.20 -3.04 22.61
CA PHE A 226 -16.36 -2.45 21.28
C PHE A 226 -17.62 -2.95 20.57
N GLU A 227 -18.40 -2.03 20.00
CA GLU A 227 -19.51 -2.37 19.11
C GLU A 227 -18.95 -2.93 17.79
N LYS A 228 -18.99 -4.27 17.63
CA LYS A 228 -18.34 -4.98 16.52
C LYS A 228 -18.80 -4.51 15.13
N THR A 229 -20.06 -4.08 15.01
CA THR A 229 -20.67 -3.48 13.81
C THR A 229 -20.09 -2.13 13.42
N ARG A 230 -19.38 -1.45 14.34
CA ARG A 230 -18.74 -0.15 14.14
C ARG A 230 -17.21 -0.24 14.15
N CYS A 231 -16.66 -1.45 14.14
CA CYS A 231 -15.23 -1.71 14.05
C CYS A 231 -14.90 -2.28 12.66
N GLY A 232 -14.04 -1.63 11.89
CA GLY A 232 -13.71 -2.02 10.51
C GLY A 232 -12.21 -2.19 10.25
N VAL A 233 -11.88 -2.79 9.10
CA VAL A 233 -10.49 -3.07 8.69
C VAL A 233 -10.31 -2.69 7.22
N LEU A 234 -9.40 -1.75 6.96
CA LEU A 234 -9.08 -1.26 5.62
C LEU A 234 -7.56 -1.16 5.46
N ILE A 235 -6.92 -2.31 5.31
CA ILE A 235 -5.47 -2.42 5.06
C ILE A 235 -5.28 -2.93 3.62
N GLY A 236 -4.51 -2.17 2.84
CA GLY A 236 -4.31 -2.44 1.41
C GLY A 236 -3.03 -3.22 1.09
N SER A 237 -2.89 -3.60 -0.18
CA SER A 237 -1.64 -4.14 -0.74
C SER A 237 -1.60 -3.77 -2.22
N ALA A 238 -0.44 -3.34 -2.73
CA ALA A 238 -0.28 -3.03 -4.14
C ALA A 238 -0.30 -4.32 -4.98
N MET A 239 0.48 -5.33 -4.58
CA MET A 239 0.76 -6.51 -5.39
C MET A 239 0.01 -7.78 -4.94
N GLY A 240 -0.49 -7.80 -3.70
CA GLY A 240 -1.14 -8.97 -3.11
C GLY A 240 -0.19 -10.15 -2.93
N GLY A 241 -0.76 -11.36 -2.89
CA GLY A 241 -0.01 -12.59 -2.64
C GLY A 241 0.66 -13.17 -3.88
N MET A 242 1.58 -12.39 -4.47
CA MET A 242 2.28 -12.81 -5.68
C MET A 242 3.13 -14.06 -5.48
N LYS A 243 3.66 -14.33 -4.27
CA LYS A 243 4.46 -15.52 -4.02
C LYS A 243 3.59 -16.77 -4.09
N VAL A 244 2.44 -16.74 -3.42
CA VAL A 244 1.46 -17.84 -3.49
C VAL A 244 0.92 -18.03 -4.91
N PHE A 245 0.70 -16.95 -5.66
CA PHE A 245 0.28 -17.03 -7.07
C PHE A 245 1.35 -17.65 -7.98
N ASN A 246 2.62 -17.23 -7.82
CA ASN A 246 3.76 -17.78 -8.56
C ASN A 246 3.95 -19.29 -8.28
N ASP A 247 3.90 -19.69 -7.00
CA ASP A 247 3.98 -21.10 -6.60
C ASP A 247 2.83 -21.93 -7.19
N ALA A 248 1.64 -21.34 -7.32
CA ALA A 248 0.49 -21.99 -7.94
C ALA A 248 0.64 -22.17 -9.46
N ILE A 249 1.32 -21.25 -10.16
CA ILE A 249 1.68 -21.42 -11.59
C ILE A 249 2.65 -22.60 -11.77
N GLU A 250 3.68 -22.70 -10.94
CA GLU A 250 4.64 -23.81 -11.02
C GLU A 250 3.99 -25.16 -10.67
N ALA A 251 3.07 -25.19 -9.71
CA ALA A 251 2.23 -26.37 -9.45
C ALA A 251 1.31 -26.71 -10.63
N LEU A 252 0.73 -25.70 -11.30
CA LEU A 252 -0.15 -25.87 -12.46
C LEU A 252 0.57 -26.50 -13.66
N ARG A 253 1.87 -26.21 -13.87
CA ARG A 253 2.70 -26.88 -14.91
C ARG A 253 2.72 -28.40 -14.76
N VAL A 254 2.61 -28.91 -13.52
CA VAL A 254 2.52 -30.34 -13.23
C VAL A 254 1.07 -30.82 -13.34
N SER A 255 0.15 -30.16 -12.63
CA SER A 255 -1.30 -30.38 -12.74
C SER A 255 -2.07 -29.36 -11.90
N TYR A 256 -3.25 -28.92 -12.36
CA TYR A 256 -4.17 -28.12 -11.53
C TYR A 256 -4.49 -28.78 -10.17
N LYS A 257 -4.47 -30.13 -10.11
CA LYS A 257 -4.70 -30.90 -8.87
C LYS A 257 -3.57 -30.78 -7.83
N LYS A 258 -2.43 -30.17 -8.19
CA LYS A 258 -1.28 -29.92 -7.30
C LYS A 258 -1.27 -28.48 -6.75
N MET A 259 -2.11 -27.59 -7.28
CA MET A 259 -2.21 -26.22 -6.78
C MET A 259 -2.70 -26.19 -5.33
N ASN A 260 -2.20 -25.23 -4.55
CA ASN A 260 -2.71 -24.96 -3.20
C ASN A 260 -4.20 -24.57 -3.30
N PRO A 261 -5.15 -25.25 -2.62
CA PRO A 261 -6.57 -24.87 -2.69
C PRO A 261 -6.85 -23.46 -2.13
N PHE A 262 -5.93 -22.90 -1.35
CA PHE A 262 -6.00 -21.52 -0.84
C PHE A 262 -5.27 -20.51 -1.73
N CYS A 263 -4.80 -20.89 -2.94
CA CYS A 263 -4.03 -19.99 -3.81
C CYS A 263 -4.78 -18.71 -4.18
N VAL A 264 -6.05 -18.81 -4.61
CA VAL A 264 -6.85 -17.63 -4.95
C VAL A 264 -7.13 -16.77 -3.71
N PRO A 265 -7.66 -17.30 -2.58
CA PRO A 265 -7.81 -16.51 -1.36
C PRO A 265 -6.54 -15.82 -0.90
N PHE A 266 -5.39 -16.49 -0.86
CA PHE A 266 -4.15 -15.90 -0.35
C PHE A 266 -3.42 -15.01 -1.38
N ALA A 267 -3.84 -15.01 -2.64
CA ALA A 267 -3.33 -14.09 -3.66
C ALA A 267 -4.04 -12.72 -3.65
N THR A 268 -5.31 -12.62 -3.23
CA THR A 268 -6.07 -11.37 -3.34
C THR A 268 -5.68 -10.33 -2.27
N THR A 269 -5.58 -9.07 -2.69
CA THR A 269 -5.16 -7.93 -1.85
C THR A 269 -6.08 -7.68 -0.64
N ASN A 270 -7.35 -8.09 -0.72
CA ASN A 270 -8.33 -7.94 0.36
C ASN A 270 -8.28 -9.02 1.45
N MET A 271 -7.64 -10.17 1.22
CA MET A 271 -7.78 -11.30 2.13
C MET A 271 -7.09 -11.06 3.48
N GLY A 272 -6.01 -10.27 3.52
CA GLY A 272 -5.38 -9.89 4.80
C GLY A 272 -6.36 -9.15 5.72
N SER A 273 -7.03 -8.11 5.22
CA SER A 273 -8.06 -7.35 5.96
C SER A 273 -9.29 -8.19 6.31
N ALA A 274 -9.73 -9.07 5.41
CA ALA A 274 -10.81 -10.01 5.68
C ALA A 274 -10.45 -10.98 6.82
N MET A 275 -9.24 -11.55 6.80
CA MET A 275 -8.79 -12.48 7.83
C MET A 275 -8.53 -11.81 9.17
N LEU A 276 -8.02 -10.57 9.19
CA LEU A 276 -7.87 -9.82 10.44
C LEU A 276 -9.23 -9.52 11.08
N ALA A 277 -10.22 -9.07 10.30
CA ALA A 277 -11.56 -8.83 10.81
C ALA A 277 -12.25 -10.12 11.32
N MET A 278 -12.08 -11.25 10.63
CA MET A 278 -12.59 -12.55 11.09
C MET A 278 -11.95 -12.99 12.42
N ASP A 279 -10.66 -12.73 12.62
CA ASP A 279 -9.92 -13.08 13.85
C ASP A 279 -10.31 -12.18 15.04
N LEU A 280 -10.74 -10.94 14.77
CA LEU A 280 -11.20 -9.97 15.79
C LEU A 280 -12.73 -9.97 16.02
N GLY A 281 -13.48 -10.66 15.16
CA GLY A 281 -14.95 -10.63 15.13
C GLY A 281 -15.52 -9.27 14.71
N TRP A 282 -14.82 -8.51 13.88
CA TRP A 282 -15.20 -7.15 13.44
C TRP A 282 -16.11 -7.19 12.21
N MET A 283 -17.17 -6.38 12.22
CA MET A 283 -18.29 -6.44 11.28
C MET A 283 -18.58 -5.10 10.56
N GLY A 284 -17.79 -4.05 10.83
CA GLY A 284 -17.87 -2.77 10.14
C GLY A 284 -17.22 -2.80 8.74
N PRO A 285 -16.92 -1.62 8.15
CA PRO A 285 -16.37 -1.51 6.80
C PRO A 285 -15.11 -2.37 6.61
N ASN A 286 -15.14 -3.29 5.63
CA ASN A 286 -14.03 -4.18 5.31
C ASN A 286 -13.87 -4.38 3.80
N TYR A 287 -12.76 -3.90 3.27
CA TYR A 287 -12.34 -4.05 1.88
C TYR A 287 -10.84 -3.75 1.78
N SER A 288 -10.30 -3.70 0.56
CA SER A 288 -8.92 -3.28 0.29
C SER A 288 -8.89 -2.37 -0.93
N ILE A 289 -8.00 -1.39 -0.90
CA ILE A 289 -7.65 -0.54 -2.03
C ILE A 289 -6.29 -1.03 -2.55
N SER A 290 -6.08 -0.95 -3.86
CA SER A 290 -4.75 -1.05 -4.49
C SER A 290 -4.60 0.10 -5.46
N THR A 291 -3.66 1.00 -5.18
CA THR A 291 -3.31 2.18 -5.98
C THR A 291 -1.79 2.32 -6.03
N ALA A 292 -1.11 1.20 -6.32
CA ALA A 292 0.34 1.08 -6.31
C ALA A 292 0.97 1.66 -5.03
N CYS A 293 1.94 2.57 -5.15
CA CYS A 293 2.66 3.17 -4.03
C CYS A 293 1.77 4.01 -3.09
N ALA A 294 0.61 4.48 -3.56
CA ALA A 294 -0.32 5.30 -2.78
C ALA A 294 -1.33 4.49 -1.96
N THR A 295 -1.34 3.16 -2.10
CA THR A 295 -2.32 2.23 -1.50
C THR A 295 -2.62 2.51 -0.03
N SER A 296 -1.59 2.65 0.81
CA SER A 296 -1.75 2.86 2.24
C SER A 296 -2.36 4.23 2.59
N ASN A 297 -1.97 5.31 1.91
CA ASN A 297 -2.54 6.64 2.16
C ASN A 297 -4.03 6.69 1.73
N PHE A 298 -4.39 6.03 0.62
CA PHE A 298 -5.78 5.84 0.23
C PHE A 298 -6.57 5.06 1.29
N CYS A 299 -6.01 3.98 1.84
CA CYS A 299 -6.62 3.20 2.91
C CYS A 299 -6.82 4.03 4.19
N ILE A 300 -5.81 4.77 4.64
CA ILE A 300 -5.87 5.62 5.85
C ILE A 300 -6.94 6.72 5.68
N LEU A 301 -6.93 7.44 4.55
CA LEU A 301 -7.92 8.51 4.29
C LEU A 301 -9.35 7.96 4.20
N ASN A 302 -9.56 6.82 3.54
CA ASN A 302 -10.90 6.22 3.46
C ASN A 302 -11.37 5.65 4.81
N ALA A 303 -10.47 5.09 5.63
CA ALA A 303 -10.78 4.66 6.99
C ALA A 303 -11.18 5.84 7.89
N ALA A 304 -10.44 6.94 7.84
CA ALA A 304 -10.82 8.18 8.52
C ALA A 304 -12.18 8.69 8.02
N ASN A 305 -12.45 8.64 6.71
CA ASN A 305 -13.75 9.04 6.15
C ASN A 305 -14.92 8.18 6.66
N HIS A 306 -14.77 6.87 6.85
CA HIS A 306 -15.80 6.04 7.48
C HIS A 306 -16.10 6.49 8.91
N ILE A 307 -15.08 6.87 9.68
CA ILE A 307 -15.26 7.43 11.03
C ILE A 307 -15.97 8.79 10.95
N ILE A 308 -15.49 9.71 10.10
CA ILE A 308 -16.05 11.07 9.92
C ILE A 308 -17.54 11.02 9.57
N ARG A 309 -17.95 10.09 8.69
CA ARG A 309 -19.34 9.91 8.23
C ARG A 309 -20.28 9.25 9.24
N GLY A 310 -19.75 8.70 10.34
CA GLY A 310 -20.55 7.99 11.34
C GLY A 310 -20.71 6.49 11.09
N GLU A 311 -20.00 5.93 10.11
CA GLU A 311 -20.12 4.53 9.66
C GLU A 311 -19.31 3.56 10.56
N ALA A 312 -18.21 4.05 11.14
CA ALA A 312 -17.38 3.31 12.10
C ALA A 312 -16.96 4.20 13.28
N ASP A 313 -16.52 3.59 14.38
CA ASP A 313 -15.90 4.25 15.53
C ASP A 313 -14.43 3.88 15.69
N VAL A 314 -14.07 2.68 15.22
CA VAL A 314 -12.73 2.11 15.27
C VAL A 314 -12.39 1.56 13.87
N MET A 315 -11.22 1.91 13.33
CA MET A 315 -10.73 1.37 12.06
C MET A 315 -9.26 0.99 12.18
N LEU A 316 -8.91 -0.25 11.82
CA LEU A 316 -7.52 -0.61 11.51
C LEU A 316 -7.25 -0.31 10.05
N CYS A 317 -6.22 0.49 9.74
CA CYS A 317 -5.93 0.89 8.37
C CYS A 317 -4.43 1.05 8.07
N GLY A 318 -4.05 0.86 6.81
CA GLY A 318 -2.67 1.01 6.37
C GLY A 318 -2.36 0.22 5.10
N GLY A 319 -1.19 -0.40 5.01
CA GLY A 319 -0.82 -1.25 3.88
C GLY A 319 0.25 -2.29 4.20
N SER A 320 0.34 -3.32 3.35
CA SER A 320 1.32 -4.41 3.41
C SER A 320 1.73 -4.89 2.02
N ASP A 321 3.01 -5.18 1.79
CA ASP A 321 3.52 -5.81 0.57
C ASP A 321 4.76 -6.67 0.83
N SER A 322 4.92 -7.73 0.05
CA SER A 322 6.10 -8.62 0.05
C SER A 322 6.41 -9.05 -1.39
N ALA A 323 6.99 -8.12 -2.16
CA ALA A 323 7.26 -8.30 -3.58
C ALA A 323 8.71 -8.71 -3.89
N ILE A 324 9.54 -8.98 -2.87
CA ILE A 324 10.94 -9.43 -3.02
C ILE A 324 10.93 -10.93 -3.36
N ILE A 325 10.57 -11.21 -4.61
CA ILE A 325 10.46 -12.54 -5.21
C ILE A 325 10.93 -12.47 -6.67
N PRO A 326 11.28 -13.60 -7.33
CA PRO A 326 11.84 -13.60 -8.68
C PRO A 326 11.04 -12.79 -9.72
N ILE A 327 9.71 -12.96 -9.74
CA ILE A 327 8.82 -12.23 -10.66
C ILE A 327 8.69 -10.73 -10.32
N GLY A 328 8.77 -10.37 -9.03
CA GLY A 328 8.70 -8.99 -8.56
C GLY A 328 9.95 -8.20 -8.96
N ILE A 329 11.13 -8.69 -8.56
CA ILE A 329 12.40 -8.08 -8.96
C ILE A 329 12.55 -8.08 -10.48
N GLY A 330 12.24 -9.19 -11.16
CA GLY A 330 12.30 -9.28 -12.62
C GLY A 330 11.39 -8.28 -13.34
N GLY A 331 10.17 -8.08 -12.85
CA GLY A 331 9.23 -7.10 -13.41
C GLY A 331 9.71 -5.67 -13.30
N PHE A 332 10.14 -5.23 -12.10
CA PHE A 332 10.62 -3.85 -11.92
C PHE A 332 12.01 -3.61 -12.55
N VAL A 333 12.85 -4.64 -12.71
CA VAL A 333 14.05 -4.59 -13.57
C VAL A 333 13.67 -4.36 -15.04
N ALA A 334 12.67 -5.07 -15.56
CA ALA A 334 12.23 -4.91 -16.95
C ALA A 334 11.68 -3.49 -17.21
N CYS A 335 11.00 -2.89 -16.23
CA CYS A 335 10.58 -1.48 -16.23
C CYS A 335 11.73 -0.48 -16.04
N LYS A 336 12.97 -0.92 -15.81
CA LYS A 336 14.15 -0.10 -15.46
C LYS A 336 13.92 0.84 -14.26
N ALA A 337 13.13 0.40 -13.30
CA ALA A 337 12.72 1.22 -12.16
C ALA A 337 13.62 1.04 -10.92
N LEU A 338 14.38 -0.05 -10.85
CA LEU A 338 15.24 -0.38 -9.70
C LEU A 338 16.68 0.11 -9.86
N SER A 339 17.28 0.56 -8.75
CA SER A 339 18.72 0.79 -8.65
C SER A 339 19.51 -0.50 -8.92
N GLN A 340 20.67 -0.37 -9.57
CA GLN A 340 21.61 -1.46 -9.88
C GLN A 340 22.92 -1.33 -9.09
N ARG A 341 22.94 -0.51 -8.03
CA ARG A 341 24.09 -0.26 -7.15
C ARG A 341 24.39 -1.43 -6.19
N ASN A 342 24.59 -2.62 -6.76
CA ASN A 342 24.84 -3.84 -5.99
C ASN A 342 26.14 -3.80 -5.16
N THR A 343 27.11 -2.97 -5.53
CA THR A 343 28.42 -2.86 -4.87
C THR A 343 28.39 -2.10 -3.54
N ASP A 344 27.34 -1.31 -3.30
CA ASP A 344 27.10 -0.62 -2.03
C ASP A 344 25.58 -0.55 -1.80
N PRO A 345 24.96 -1.63 -1.30
CA PRO A 345 23.52 -1.70 -1.09
C PRO A 345 23.03 -0.59 -0.17
N THR A 346 23.80 -0.28 0.89
CA THR A 346 23.41 0.71 1.91
C THR A 346 23.27 2.12 1.35
N LYS A 347 24.05 2.44 0.29
CA LYS A 347 24.02 3.72 -0.43
C LYS A 347 23.17 3.73 -1.71
N ALA A 348 22.40 2.68 -1.99
CA ALA A 348 21.61 2.59 -3.23
C ALA A 348 20.38 3.50 -3.23
N SER A 349 19.64 3.59 -2.11
CA SER A 349 18.53 4.52 -1.99
C SER A 349 19.04 5.89 -1.53
N ARG A 350 18.99 6.89 -2.41
CA ARG A 350 19.58 8.23 -2.23
C ARG A 350 18.64 9.35 -2.73
N PRO A 351 17.49 9.57 -2.09
CA PRO A 351 16.51 10.57 -2.53
C PRO A 351 17.14 11.96 -2.66
N TRP A 352 16.85 12.65 -3.77
CA TRP A 352 17.39 13.98 -4.16
C TRP A 352 18.91 14.11 -4.34
N ASP A 353 19.70 13.04 -4.20
CA ASP A 353 21.13 13.01 -4.57
C ASP A 353 21.29 13.09 -6.10
N VAL A 354 22.35 13.73 -6.61
CA VAL A 354 22.51 14.03 -8.05
C VAL A 354 22.36 12.81 -8.96
N VAL A 355 21.89 13.07 -10.18
CA VAL A 355 22.30 12.28 -11.35
C VAL A 355 23.51 13.01 -11.95
N CYS A 356 24.69 12.39 -11.98
CA CYS A 356 25.88 12.96 -12.61
C CYS A 356 25.74 12.85 -14.14
N LEU A 357 24.92 13.75 -14.70
CA LEU A 357 24.90 14.04 -16.13
C LEU A 357 26.32 14.45 -16.54
N CYS A 358 27.09 13.50 -17.07
CA CYS A 358 28.25 13.77 -17.90
C CYS A 358 27.81 14.77 -18.96
N TYR A 359 28.27 16.02 -18.80
CA TYR A 359 27.68 17.20 -19.41
C TYR A 359 27.32 17.00 -20.89
N SER A 360 26.07 17.31 -21.24
CA SER A 360 25.72 17.82 -22.57
C SER A 360 26.35 19.20 -22.75
N PHE A 361 27.68 19.24 -22.81
CA PHE A 361 28.42 20.40 -23.25
C PHE A 361 28.22 20.50 -24.76
N SER A 362 27.39 21.45 -25.19
CA SER A 362 27.34 21.87 -26.59
C SER A 362 28.71 22.40 -26.99
N PHE A 363 29.52 21.55 -27.64
CA PHE A 363 30.82 21.93 -28.16
C PHE A 363 30.88 21.73 -29.67
N LEU A 364 31.06 22.84 -30.37
CA LEU A 364 31.69 22.79 -31.68
C LEU A 364 33.05 22.10 -31.54
N SER A 365 33.30 21.12 -32.41
CA SER A 365 34.62 20.70 -32.87
C SER A 365 35.71 20.48 -31.81
N LEU A 366 35.85 19.24 -31.31
CA LEU A 366 37.15 18.54 -31.21
C LEU A 366 36.97 17.05 -30.85
N ASN A 367 37.91 16.21 -31.31
CA ASN A 367 37.77 14.75 -31.45
C ASN A 367 37.48 13.98 -30.15
N PHE A 368 36.35 13.26 -30.12
CA PHE A 368 35.80 12.60 -28.93
C PHE A 368 36.23 11.12 -28.72
N LEU A 369 37.20 10.60 -29.48
CA LEU A 369 37.42 9.15 -29.59
C LEU A 369 38.23 8.49 -28.43
N ASN A 370 38.90 9.27 -27.57
CA ASN A 370 39.86 8.71 -26.60
C ASN A 370 39.43 8.72 -25.12
N ILE A 371 38.40 9.49 -24.71
CA ILE A 371 38.06 9.63 -23.29
C ILE A 371 37.38 8.36 -22.71
N ARG A 372 36.62 7.61 -23.53
CA ARG A 372 35.96 6.36 -23.10
C ARG A 372 36.91 5.24 -22.66
N LYS A 373 38.21 5.31 -22.95
CA LYS A 373 39.19 4.28 -22.59
C LYS A 373 39.94 4.51 -21.27
N LEU A 374 39.84 5.71 -20.67
CA LEU A 374 40.73 6.11 -19.56
C LEU A 374 40.16 5.90 -18.15
N ALA A 375 38.85 5.71 -17.97
CA ALA A 375 38.25 5.47 -16.65
C ALA A 375 36.91 4.69 -16.72
N PRO A 376 36.91 3.36 -16.96
CA PRO A 376 35.69 2.56 -17.07
C PRO A 376 34.90 2.38 -15.76
N GLY A 377 35.37 2.91 -14.63
CA GLY A 377 34.73 2.74 -13.31
C GLY A 377 34.27 4.03 -12.60
N TRP A 378 34.52 5.23 -13.14
CA TRP A 378 34.22 6.48 -12.43
C TRP A 378 32.78 7.00 -12.64
N ASN A 379 32.16 6.72 -13.79
CA ASN A 379 30.90 7.36 -14.19
C ASN A 379 29.62 6.65 -13.72
N GLN A 380 29.71 5.53 -13.01
CA GLN A 380 28.54 4.78 -12.50
C GLN A 380 28.38 4.92 -10.97
N ALA A 381 29.33 5.59 -10.32
CA ALA A 381 29.45 5.59 -8.86
C ALA A 381 28.64 6.68 -8.14
N GLN A 382 28.03 7.64 -8.83
CA GLN A 382 27.45 8.84 -8.18
C GLN A 382 25.92 8.98 -8.31
N ASP A 383 25.31 8.38 -9.33
CA ASP A 383 23.93 8.74 -9.71
C ASP A 383 22.84 8.06 -8.85
N ARG A 384 21.73 8.78 -8.58
CA ARG A 384 20.45 8.11 -8.27
C ARG A 384 19.91 7.43 -9.53
N ASP A 385 19.80 6.11 -9.51
CA ASP A 385 19.57 5.28 -10.71
C ASP A 385 18.25 4.48 -10.69
N GLY A 386 17.43 4.69 -9.66
CA GLY A 386 16.14 4.01 -9.46
C GLY A 386 15.82 3.84 -7.99
N PHE A 387 14.62 3.32 -7.69
CA PHE A 387 14.26 3.03 -6.31
C PHE A 387 14.87 1.69 -5.85
N VAL A 388 15.03 1.50 -4.55
CA VAL A 388 15.34 0.19 -3.97
C VAL A 388 14.06 -0.42 -3.42
N MET A 389 13.69 -1.62 -3.86
CA MET A 389 12.47 -2.28 -3.37
C MET A 389 12.63 -2.68 -1.90
N GLY A 390 11.57 -2.56 -1.10
CA GLY A 390 11.48 -3.12 0.25
C GLY A 390 10.21 -3.92 0.48
N GLU A 391 10.13 -4.64 1.59
CA GLU A 391 8.91 -5.34 2.04
C GLU A 391 8.54 -5.00 3.49
N GLY A 392 7.26 -5.17 3.84
CA GLY A 392 6.77 -4.90 5.20
C GLY A 392 5.29 -4.52 5.26
N ALA A 393 4.87 -4.08 6.44
CA ALA A 393 3.53 -3.56 6.71
C ALA A 393 3.57 -2.40 7.71
N GLY A 394 2.65 -1.45 7.54
CA GLY A 394 2.34 -0.42 8.52
C GLY A 394 0.83 -0.39 8.75
N VAL A 395 0.41 -0.30 10.02
CA VAL A 395 -1.01 -0.22 10.41
C VAL A 395 -1.18 0.83 11.50
N LEU A 396 -2.20 1.67 11.34
CA LEU A 396 -2.71 2.59 12.35
C LEU A 396 -4.05 2.08 12.87
N LEU A 397 -4.25 2.21 14.18
CA LEU A 397 -5.57 2.15 14.81
C LEU A 397 -6.12 3.59 14.86
N LEU A 398 -7.12 3.86 14.03
CA LEU A 398 -7.87 5.11 14.04
C LEU A 398 -9.14 4.95 14.89
N GLU A 399 -9.43 5.94 15.71
CA GLU A 399 -10.65 6.01 16.49
C GLU A 399 -11.32 7.37 16.40
N GLU A 400 -12.62 7.41 16.66
CA GLU A 400 -13.30 8.67 16.94
C GLU A 400 -12.87 9.25 18.29
N LEU A 401 -12.70 10.56 18.35
CA LEU A 401 -12.14 11.25 19.52
C LEU A 401 -12.93 11.05 20.82
N ASP A 402 -14.25 11.16 20.80
CA ASP A 402 -15.06 10.97 22.00
C ASP A 402 -15.10 9.49 22.42
N HIS A 403 -15.08 8.53 21.48
CA HIS A 403 -14.89 7.09 21.76
C HIS A 403 -13.53 6.81 22.44
N ALA A 404 -12.43 7.30 21.84
CA ALA A 404 -11.08 7.17 22.38
C ALA A 404 -10.96 7.75 23.81
N LYS A 405 -11.58 8.92 24.05
CA LYS A 405 -11.66 9.53 25.38
C LYS A 405 -12.44 8.71 26.39
N GLN A 406 -13.57 8.12 25.99
CA GLN A 406 -14.42 7.31 26.88
C GLN A 406 -13.66 6.10 27.43
N ARG A 407 -12.87 5.41 26.60
CA ARG A 407 -12.03 4.28 27.02
C ARG A 407 -10.68 4.69 27.64
N GLY A 408 -10.40 6.00 27.76
CA GLY A 408 -9.13 6.51 28.29
C GLY A 408 -7.90 6.18 27.43
N ALA A 409 -8.09 6.09 26.10
CA ALA A 409 -7.04 5.73 25.16
C ALA A 409 -5.83 6.68 25.21
N LYS A 410 -4.64 6.15 24.96
CA LYS A 410 -3.49 6.95 24.51
C LYS A 410 -3.86 7.54 23.14
N ILE A 411 -3.61 8.83 22.95
CA ILE A 411 -3.78 9.50 21.65
C ILE A 411 -2.40 9.98 21.22
N TYR A 412 -1.94 9.48 20.08
CA TYR A 412 -0.66 9.82 19.48
C TYR A 412 -0.74 11.14 18.68
N ALA A 413 -1.70 11.20 17.77
CA ALA A 413 -1.91 12.30 16.85
C ALA A 413 -3.40 12.43 16.48
N GLU A 414 -3.77 13.60 15.98
CA GLU A 414 -5.03 13.81 15.29
C GLU A 414 -4.81 13.72 13.77
N PHE A 415 -5.71 13.01 13.08
CA PHE A 415 -5.78 13.01 11.62
C PHE A 415 -6.62 14.22 11.18
N LEU A 416 -5.99 15.17 10.49
CA LEU A 416 -6.64 16.43 10.09
C LEU A 416 -7.38 16.32 8.75
N GLY A 417 -6.99 15.35 7.92
CA GLY A 417 -7.53 15.19 6.58
C GLY A 417 -6.47 14.72 5.59
N GLY A 418 -6.82 14.75 4.32
CA GLY A 418 -5.95 14.37 3.22
C GLY A 418 -6.74 14.33 1.92
N SER A 419 -6.05 14.13 0.81
CA SER A 419 -6.69 14.00 -0.49
C SER A 419 -6.00 12.98 -1.39
N PHE A 420 -6.61 12.76 -2.54
CA PHE A 420 -6.02 12.05 -3.67
C PHE A 420 -6.42 12.68 -5.00
N THR A 421 -5.54 12.53 -6.00
CA THR A 421 -5.74 12.98 -7.39
C THR A 421 -5.18 11.95 -8.37
N CYS A 422 -5.38 12.20 -9.66
CA CYS A 422 -4.74 11.45 -10.74
C CYS A 422 -3.96 12.43 -11.62
N ASP A 423 -2.71 12.11 -11.97
CA ASP A 423 -1.92 12.89 -12.95
C ASP A 423 -2.54 12.85 -14.37
N ALA A 424 -3.28 11.79 -14.70
CA ALA A 424 -3.89 11.55 -16.02
C ALA A 424 -2.90 11.71 -17.21
N TYR A 425 -1.62 11.40 -16.98
CA TYR A 425 -0.51 11.69 -17.89
C TYR A 425 0.14 10.42 -18.45
N HIS A 426 0.85 9.65 -17.62
CA HIS A 426 1.61 8.48 -18.02
C HIS A 426 1.47 7.34 -16.99
N MET A 427 1.75 6.10 -17.40
CA MET A 427 1.56 4.92 -16.54
C MET A 427 2.59 4.81 -15.41
N THR A 428 3.79 5.36 -15.58
CA THR A 428 4.92 5.25 -14.63
C THR A 428 5.70 6.55 -14.42
N GLU A 429 5.42 7.59 -15.20
CA GLU A 429 6.08 8.89 -15.09
C GLU A 429 5.12 9.92 -14.49
N PRO A 430 5.59 10.79 -13.57
CA PRO A 430 4.78 11.87 -13.04
C PRO A 430 4.50 12.93 -14.12
N HIS A 431 3.44 13.71 -13.94
CA HIS A 431 3.14 14.84 -14.82
C HIS A 431 4.35 15.81 -14.91
N PRO A 432 4.79 16.28 -16.10
CA PRO A 432 6.05 17.03 -16.26
C PRO A 432 6.09 18.37 -15.51
N GLU A 433 4.93 18.96 -15.25
CA GLU A 433 4.74 20.18 -14.44
C GLU A 433 4.36 19.90 -12.97
N GLY A 434 4.28 18.65 -12.54
CA GLY A 434 3.86 18.26 -11.18
C GLY A 434 2.42 18.63 -10.80
N THR A 435 1.55 18.93 -11.77
CA THR A 435 0.21 19.49 -11.55
C THR A 435 -0.70 18.60 -10.70
N GLY A 436 -0.71 17.29 -10.90
CA GLY A 436 -1.50 16.37 -10.08
C GLY A 436 -1.01 16.29 -8.64
N ILE A 437 0.30 16.35 -8.41
CA ILE A 437 0.92 16.43 -7.07
C ILE A 437 0.53 17.74 -6.38
N ILE A 438 0.70 18.88 -7.06
CA ILE A 438 0.32 20.22 -6.56
C ILE A 438 -1.17 20.22 -6.19
N LEU A 439 -2.04 19.74 -7.09
CA LEU A 439 -3.48 19.65 -6.85
C LEU A 439 -3.81 18.76 -5.65
N CYS A 440 -3.08 17.65 -5.46
CA CYS A 440 -3.28 16.76 -4.31
C CYS A 440 -2.97 17.46 -2.99
N ILE A 441 -1.84 18.17 -2.91
CA ILE A 441 -1.41 18.90 -1.73
C ILE A 441 -2.35 20.07 -1.44
N GLU A 442 -2.66 20.90 -2.44
CA GLU A 442 -3.56 22.06 -2.28
C GLU A 442 -4.97 21.64 -1.87
N LYS A 443 -5.47 20.53 -2.43
CA LYS A 443 -6.77 19.96 -2.05
C LYS A 443 -6.75 19.36 -0.64
N ALA A 444 -5.68 18.65 -0.24
CA ALA A 444 -5.53 18.13 1.12
C ALA A 444 -5.53 19.25 2.18
N LEU A 445 -4.85 20.37 1.89
CA LEU A 445 -4.88 21.57 2.74
C LEU A 445 -6.28 22.21 2.78
N SER A 446 -6.94 22.34 1.63
CA SER A 446 -8.29 22.92 1.54
C SER A 446 -9.37 22.07 2.22
N GLU A 447 -9.29 20.74 2.15
CA GLU A 447 -10.27 19.81 2.74
C GLU A 447 -10.07 19.65 4.25
N SER A 448 -8.85 19.82 4.75
CA SER A 448 -8.53 19.80 6.20
C SER A 448 -8.66 21.17 6.89
N GLY A 449 -8.68 22.27 6.11
CA GLY A 449 -8.66 23.63 6.64
C GLY A 449 -7.29 24.06 7.20
N VAL A 450 -6.21 23.34 6.89
CA VAL A 450 -4.86 23.61 7.37
C VAL A 450 -4.18 24.71 6.53
N SER A 451 -3.58 25.69 7.19
CA SER A 451 -2.78 26.72 6.52
C SER A 451 -1.42 26.20 6.08
N ARG A 452 -0.91 26.71 4.94
CA ARG A 452 0.38 26.29 4.36
C ARG A 452 1.56 26.56 5.30
N GLU A 453 1.41 27.57 6.15
CA GLU A 453 2.39 28.06 7.12
C GLU A 453 2.44 27.20 8.40
N ASP A 454 1.41 26.38 8.66
CA ASP A 454 1.35 25.45 9.79
C ASP A 454 1.88 24.05 9.45
N VAL A 455 1.92 23.66 8.16
CA VAL A 455 2.69 22.49 7.73
C VAL A 455 4.17 22.83 7.79
N ASN A 456 4.88 22.22 8.74
CA ASN A 456 6.31 22.43 8.94
C ASN A 456 7.15 21.14 8.88
N TYR A 457 6.51 19.98 8.68
CA TYR A 457 7.20 18.72 8.43
C TYR A 457 6.54 17.96 7.28
N ILE A 458 7.34 17.36 6.40
CA ILE A 458 6.87 16.52 5.31
C ILE A 458 7.76 15.28 5.22
N ASN A 459 7.17 14.12 5.43
CA ASN A 459 7.76 12.88 4.93
C ASN A 459 7.32 12.72 3.47
N ALA A 460 8.26 12.96 2.56
CA ALA A 460 8.06 12.98 1.12
C ALA A 460 7.94 11.56 0.53
N HIS A 461 7.38 11.48 -0.67
CA HIS A 461 7.36 10.23 -1.40
C HIS A 461 8.75 9.82 -1.90
N ALA A 462 9.55 10.78 -2.37
CA ALA A 462 10.90 10.72 -2.92
C ALA A 462 11.55 9.32 -2.88
N THR A 463 11.47 8.66 -4.02
CA THR A 463 11.76 7.23 -4.22
C THR A 463 13.18 6.97 -4.66
N SER A 464 14.06 7.98 -4.69
CA SER A 464 15.40 7.90 -5.30
C SER A 464 15.35 7.75 -6.83
N THR A 465 14.27 8.24 -7.47
CA THR A 465 14.12 8.22 -8.93
C THR A 465 14.47 9.57 -9.55
N PRO A 466 15.07 9.62 -10.76
CA PRO A 466 15.42 10.89 -11.41
C PRO A 466 14.24 11.85 -11.55
N ALA A 467 13.11 11.38 -12.10
CA ALA A 467 11.94 12.22 -12.35
C ALA A 467 11.07 12.47 -11.10
N GLY A 468 10.79 11.43 -10.30
CA GLY A 468 9.86 11.52 -9.18
C GLY A 468 10.29 12.51 -8.11
N ASP A 469 11.54 12.39 -7.64
CA ASP A 469 12.11 13.20 -6.56
C ASP A 469 12.10 14.71 -6.91
N LEU A 470 12.42 15.05 -8.16
CA LEU A 470 12.40 16.43 -8.65
C LEU A 470 10.98 16.99 -8.77
N LYS A 471 10.05 16.22 -9.32
CA LYS A 471 8.66 16.69 -9.51
C LYS A 471 7.92 16.85 -8.19
N GLU A 472 8.21 16.01 -7.20
CA GLU A 472 7.78 16.27 -5.83
C GLU A 472 8.42 17.53 -5.26
N TYR A 473 9.75 17.68 -5.35
CA TYR A 473 10.44 18.86 -4.81
C TYR A 473 9.92 20.18 -5.40
N GLU A 474 9.76 20.26 -6.73
CA GLU A 474 9.18 21.42 -7.42
C GLU A 474 7.76 21.72 -6.94
N ALA A 475 6.93 20.68 -6.75
CA ALA A 475 5.58 20.82 -6.21
C ALA A 475 5.59 21.31 -4.75
N LEU A 476 6.49 20.80 -3.91
CA LEU A 476 6.66 21.25 -2.52
C LEU A 476 7.08 22.73 -2.45
N ILE A 477 8.02 23.17 -3.29
CA ILE A 477 8.41 24.59 -3.38
C ILE A 477 7.24 25.45 -3.86
N ARG A 478 6.43 24.98 -4.82
CA ARG A 478 5.25 25.72 -5.28
C ARG A 478 4.14 25.80 -4.23
N CYS A 479 3.91 24.74 -3.47
CA CYS A 479 2.89 24.71 -2.41
C CYS A 479 3.32 25.49 -1.16
N PHE A 480 4.59 25.36 -0.73
CA PHE A 480 5.05 25.76 0.60
C PHE A 480 6.32 26.64 0.64
N GLY A 481 6.98 26.94 -0.49
CA GLY A 481 8.33 27.55 -0.55
C GLY A 481 8.52 28.94 0.07
N LYS A 482 7.50 29.48 0.75
CA LYS A 482 7.58 30.68 1.60
C LYS A 482 7.70 30.35 3.10
N ASN A 483 7.66 29.08 3.50
CA ASN A 483 7.71 28.65 4.90
C ASN A 483 9.15 28.26 5.32
N PRO A 484 9.90 29.15 6.00
CA PRO A 484 11.29 28.87 6.40
C PRO A 484 11.40 27.85 7.54
N LYS A 485 10.28 27.41 8.13
CA LYS A 485 10.24 26.38 9.19
C LYS A 485 10.04 24.97 8.64
N LEU A 486 9.83 24.84 7.33
CA LEU A 486 9.56 23.56 6.69
C LEU A 486 10.81 22.67 6.71
N ARG A 487 10.60 21.40 7.03
CA ARG A 487 11.61 20.33 6.93
C ARG A 487 11.04 19.15 6.16
N VAL A 488 11.82 18.65 5.22
CA VAL A 488 11.41 17.57 4.30
C VAL A 488 12.41 16.43 4.37
N ASN A 489 11.93 15.19 4.49
CA ASN A 489 12.77 13.99 4.46
C ASN A 489 12.09 12.81 3.76
N SER A 490 12.81 11.70 3.60
CA SER A 490 12.30 10.44 3.05
C SER A 490 12.89 9.25 3.80
N THR A 491 12.05 8.52 4.55
CA THR A 491 12.40 7.24 5.18
C THR A 491 12.92 6.20 4.18
N LYS A 492 12.54 6.30 2.89
CA LYS A 492 12.92 5.33 1.85
C LYS A 492 14.42 5.27 1.59
N SER A 493 15.17 6.30 1.99
CA SER A 493 16.64 6.28 2.06
C SER A 493 17.17 5.13 2.94
N MET A 494 16.44 4.78 4.00
CA MET A 494 16.77 3.73 4.97
C MET A 494 15.97 2.44 4.75
N THR A 495 14.64 2.53 4.53
CA THR A 495 13.76 1.35 4.44
C THR A 495 13.73 0.71 3.05
N GLY A 496 14.19 1.42 2.02
CA GLY A 496 13.74 1.18 0.65
C GLY A 496 12.25 1.53 0.48
N HIS A 497 11.71 1.28 -0.71
CA HIS A 497 10.32 1.54 -1.05
C HIS A 497 9.46 0.28 -0.86
N LEU A 498 8.67 0.28 0.21
CA LEU A 498 7.77 -0.83 0.59
C LEU A 498 6.45 -0.87 -0.23
N LEU A 499 6.49 -0.46 -1.50
CA LEU A 499 5.36 -0.40 -2.43
C LEU A 499 4.08 0.17 -1.78
N GLY A 500 3.00 -0.61 -1.69
CA GLY A 500 1.72 -0.18 -1.11
C GLY A 500 1.70 -0.07 0.41
N ALA A 501 2.68 -0.62 1.12
CA ALA A 501 2.86 -0.43 2.57
C ALA A 501 3.60 0.87 2.93
N ALA A 502 4.31 1.47 1.97
CA ALA A 502 5.21 2.60 2.19
C ALA A 502 4.54 3.77 2.95
N GLY A 503 3.43 4.29 2.44
CA GLY A 503 2.70 5.40 3.07
C GLY A 503 2.22 5.14 4.51
N ALA A 504 1.94 3.88 4.87
CA ALA A 504 1.55 3.52 6.24
C ALA A 504 2.75 3.42 7.18
N VAL A 505 3.86 2.84 6.73
CA VAL A 505 5.13 2.81 7.51
C VAL A 505 5.66 4.25 7.70
N GLU A 506 5.48 5.09 6.69
CA GLU A 506 5.78 6.52 6.71
C GLU A 506 4.84 7.29 7.65
N ALA A 507 3.54 6.98 7.64
CA ALA A 507 2.60 7.55 8.61
C ALA A 507 2.94 7.14 10.06
N VAL A 508 3.36 5.88 10.30
CA VAL A 508 3.86 5.44 11.61
C VAL A 508 5.10 6.25 12.02
N ALA A 509 6.07 6.49 11.12
CA ALA A 509 7.23 7.33 11.43
C ALA A 509 6.85 8.79 11.75
N VAL A 510 5.90 9.36 11.00
CA VAL A 510 5.36 10.72 11.18
C VAL A 510 4.59 10.87 12.51
N VAL A 511 3.88 9.83 12.95
CA VAL A 511 3.07 9.85 14.18
C VAL A 511 3.91 9.49 15.41
N GLN A 512 4.79 8.48 15.33
CA GLN A 512 5.69 8.08 16.42
C GLN A 512 6.62 9.23 16.85
N PHE A 513 7.06 10.08 15.90
CA PHE A 513 7.75 11.34 16.19
C PHE A 513 7.09 12.16 17.31
N GLN A 514 5.75 12.19 17.34
CA GLN A 514 4.98 13.07 18.22
C GLN A 514 4.94 12.57 19.68
N THR A 515 5.49 11.38 19.96
CA THR A 515 5.33 10.66 21.23
C THR A 515 6.68 10.22 21.80
N VAL A 516 7.00 10.54 23.06
CA VAL A 516 8.09 9.83 23.79
C VAL A 516 7.55 8.76 24.73
N VAL A 517 8.36 7.72 24.87
CA VAL A 517 8.56 7.03 26.14
C VAL A 517 9.51 7.87 26.99
N THR A 518 9.07 8.33 28.16
CA THR A 518 10.00 8.90 29.14
C THR A 518 10.64 7.76 29.92
N GLU A 519 11.91 7.47 29.71
CA GLU A 519 12.70 6.82 30.76
C GLU A 519 12.62 7.70 32.01
N GLY A 520 12.10 7.13 33.10
CA GLY A 520 11.93 7.86 34.35
C GLY A 520 13.28 8.33 34.88
N LYS A 521 13.36 9.60 35.30
CA LYS A 521 14.54 10.16 35.98
C LYS A 521 14.87 9.32 37.22
N VAL A 522 15.85 8.42 37.11
CA VAL A 522 16.59 7.93 38.26
C VAL A 522 17.52 9.06 38.69
N ASN A 523 17.34 9.58 39.90
CA ASN A 523 18.23 10.57 40.48
C ASN A 523 19.62 9.93 40.68
N LEU A 524 20.54 10.16 39.75
CA LEU A 524 21.96 9.94 39.97
C LEU A 524 22.49 11.03 40.92
N MET A 525 22.40 10.78 42.22
CA MET A 525 23.23 11.48 43.19
C MET A 525 24.70 11.14 42.89
N MET A 526 25.44 12.16 42.49
CA MET A 526 26.84 12.04 42.06
C MET A 526 27.77 12.01 43.27
N GLU A 527 27.82 10.88 43.99
CA GLU A 527 28.87 10.67 44.99
C GLU A 527 30.22 10.45 44.31
N ARG A 528 31.17 11.32 44.61
CA ARG A 528 32.57 11.19 44.18
C ARG A 528 33.24 10.04 44.94
N SER A 529 33.72 9.03 44.23
CA SER A 529 34.79 8.16 44.72
C SER A 529 35.62 7.59 43.58
N PHE A 530 36.90 7.34 43.87
CA PHE A 530 37.95 7.02 42.90
C PHE A 530 37.87 5.57 42.40
N GLY A 531 38.35 5.35 41.17
CA GLY A 531 39.27 4.23 40.92
C GLY A 531 38.85 3.09 39.99
N ILE A 532 39.53 3.04 38.84
CA ILE A 532 40.00 1.83 38.13
C ILE A 532 38.96 0.91 37.45
N ALA A 533 39.23 0.66 36.16
CA ALA A 533 38.45 -0.09 35.19
C ALA A 533 38.05 -1.54 35.55
N LYS A 534 36.82 -1.91 35.16
CA LYS A 534 36.50 -3.08 34.30
C LYS A 534 35.03 -3.07 33.88
N THR A 535 34.74 -2.93 32.59
CA THR A 535 33.37 -2.95 32.06
C THR A 535 32.83 -4.38 31.97
N ALA A 536 31.85 -4.70 32.81
CA ALA A 536 31.02 -5.89 32.67
C ALA A 536 29.55 -5.46 32.66
N ILE A 537 28.88 -5.58 31.51
CA ILE A 537 27.45 -5.27 31.38
C ILE A 537 26.67 -6.37 32.09
N LYS A 538 26.10 -6.03 33.25
CA LYS A 538 25.27 -6.94 34.04
C LYS A 538 23.80 -6.62 33.75
N ILE A 539 23.13 -7.48 32.99
CA ILE A 539 21.68 -7.40 32.79
C ILE A 539 21.01 -7.63 34.13
N VAL A 540 20.25 -6.65 34.62
CA VAL A 540 19.48 -6.75 35.87
C VAL A 540 18.03 -7.03 35.53
N GLU A 541 17.55 -8.19 35.98
CA GLU A 541 16.19 -8.67 35.81
C GLU A 541 15.22 -7.84 36.69
N ILE A 542 14.32 -7.07 36.08
CA ILE A 542 13.35 -6.23 36.80
C ILE A 542 12.13 -7.08 37.15
N LYS A 543 12.00 -7.45 38.43
CA LYS A 543 10.77 -8.07 38.97
C LYS A 543 9.69 -7.01 39.20
N SER A 544 8.49 -7.27 38.72
CA SER A 544 7.34 -6.39 38.94
C SER A 544 6.87 -6.43 40.40
N VAL A 545 6.48 -5.27 40.93
CA VAL A 545 5.87 -5.14 42.27
C VAL A 545 4.37 -4.85 42.10
N PRO A 546 3.47 -5.73 42.57
CA PRO A 546 2.03 -5.51 42.44
C PRO A 546 1.53 -4.48 43.46
N GLY A 547 0.80 -3.45 42.99
CA GLY A 547 0.12 -2.47 43.86
C GLY A 547 0.33 -0.99 43.53
N SER A 548 1.23 -0.66 42.59
CA SER A 548 1.50 0.73 42.23
C SER A 548 0.39 1.35 41.36
N ARG A 549 -0.28 2.37 41.89
CA ARG A 549 -1.29 3.18 41.18
C ARG A 549 -0.74 3.68 39.84
N CYS A 550 -1.53 3.55 38.78
CA CYS A 550 -1.21 4.03 37.44
C CYS A 550 -0.81 5.51 37.46
N VAL A 551 0.49 5.78 37.28
CA VAL A 551 1.02 7.14 37.18
C VAL A 551 0.72 7.64 35.78
N LYS A 552 -0.22 8.58 35.66
CA LYS A 552 -0.53 9.29 34.42
C LYS A 552 0.73 9.97 33.88
N THR A 553 1.42 9.33 32.95
CA THR A 553 2.59 9.89 32.26
C THR A 553 2.14 10.97 31.29
N GLN A 554 2.43 12.23 31.64
CA GLN A 554 2.23 13.37 30.76
C GLN A 554 3.18 13.28 29.56
N THR A 555 2.61 13.28 28.36
CA THR A 555 3.32 13.09 27.09
C THR A 555 4.36 14.18 26.85
N ILE A 556 5.61 13.79 26.62
CA ILE A 556 6.65 14.66 26.04
C ILE A 556 6.80 14.27 24.55
N ARG A 557 7.27 15.20 23.71
CA ARG A 557 7.54 14.98 22.28
C ARG A 557 9.02 14.64 22.09
N THR A 558 9.38 13.68 21.21
CA THR A 558 10.82 13.42 20.94
C THR A 558 11.47 14.67 20.35
N GLY A 559 10.71 15.33 19.46
CA GLY A 559 11.13 16.50 18.73
C GLY A 559 12.24 16.21 17.73
N TRP A 560 12.48 14.95 17.33
CA TRP A 560 13.59 14.55 16.45
C TRP A 560 13.09 14.03 15.10
N VAL A 561 13.31 14.76 14.00
CA VAL A 561 13.03 14.23 12.66
C VAL A 561 14.20 13.36 12.17
N HIS A 562 13.89 12.23 11.53
CA HIS A 562 14.92 11.30 11.02
C HIS A 562 15.66 11.90 9.81
N PRO A 563 16.94 11.55 9.60
CA PRO A 563 17.76 12.04 8.49
C PRO A 563 17.27 11.63 7.11
N ASN A 564 17.82 12.30 6.09
CA ASN A 564 18.01 11.73 4.75
C ASN A 564 19.42 11.16 4.67
N ILE A 565 19.56 9.84 4.76
CA ILE A 565 20.87 9.22 4.51
C ILE A 565 21.18 9.22 3.00
N ASN A 566 22.46 9.09 2.65
CA ASN A 566 22.98 9.04 1.28
C ASN A 566 22.79 10.30 0.43
N LEU A 567 22.42 11.44 1.05
CA LEU A 567 22.42 12.76 0.43
C LEU A 567 23.84 13.37 0.48
N ASP A 568 24.77 12.77 -0.26
CA ASP A 568 26.19 13.15 -0.27
C ASP A 568 26.44 14.35 -1.21
N ASN A 569 25.71 14.42 -2.33
CA ASN A 569 25.79 15.45 -3.38
C ASN A 569 24.36 15.80 -3.85
N PRO A 570 23.63 16.68 -3.14
CA PRO A 570 22.27 17.06 -3.51
C PRO A 570 22.19 17.75 -4.88
N GLU A 571 21.08 17.55 -5.59
CA GLU A 571 20.90 18.13 -6.92
C GLU A 571 20.83 19.67 -6.90
N LYS A 572 21.42 20.34 -7.91
CA LYS A 572 21.62 21.80 -7.93
C LYS A 572 20.34 22.64 -7.84
N SER A 573 19.19 22.07 -8.21
CA SER A 573 17.87 22.69 -8.10
C SER A 573 17.24 22.55 -6.71
N VAL A 574 17.81 21.70 -5.85
CA VAL A 574 17.28 21.34 -4.53
C VAL A 574 17.94 22.18 -3.44
N ASP A 575 17.16 23.02 -2.78
CA ASP A 575 17.58 23.74 -1.58
C ASP A 575 17.78 22.78 -0.40
N THR A 576 19.04 22.58 -0.04
CA THR A 576 19.46 21.74 1.09
C THR A 576 18.99 22.27 2.45
N ASN A 577 18.65 23.56 2.56
CA ASN A 577 18.11 24.13 3.81
C ASN A 577 16.66 23.72 4.08
N LEU A 578 15.96 23.17 3.08
CA LEU A 578 14.63 22.61 3.21
C LEU A 578 14.66 21.14 3.66
N LEU A 579 15.69 20.39 3.24
CA LEU A 579 15.84 18.99 3.55
C LEU A 579 16.37 18.80 4.98
N VAL A 580 15.93 17.72 5.64
CA VAL A 580 16.65 17.21 6.81
C VAL A 580 17.97 16.62 6.32
N GLY A 581 19.08 17.00 6.95
CA GLY A 581 20.41 16.55 6.55
C GLY A 581 20.68 15.06 6.84
N SER A 582 21.95 14.66 6.71
CA SER A 582 22.41 13.29 6.98
C SER A 582 22.40 12.87 8.46
N LYS A 583 21.88 13.73 9.35
CA LYS A 583 21.71 13.49 10.79
C LYS A 583 20.32 13.95 11.22
N LYS A 584 19.76 13.30 12.24
CA LYS A 584 18.50 13.71 12.85
C LYS A 584 18.53 15.18 13.31
N GLU A 585 17.48 15.92 13.04
CA GLU A 585 17.33 17.33 13.43
C GLU A 585 16.25 17.49 14.49
N ARG A 586 16.32 18.58 15.29
CA ARG A 586 15.23 18.93 16.20
C ARG A 586 14.20 19.84 15.53
N LEU A 587 12.93 19.49 15.70
CA LEU A 587 11.78 20.24 15.16
C LEU A 587 10.61 20.18 16.17
N ASP A 588 9.87 21.27 16.33
CA ASP A 588 8.55 21.23 16.97
C ASP A 588 7.48 21.16 15.87
N VAL A 589 6.98 19.96 15.60
CA VAL A 589 6.00 19.74 14.52
C VAL A 589 4.64 20.31 14.95
N LYS A 590 4.11 21.19 14.11
CA LYS A 590 2.74 21.71 14.18
C LYS A 590 1.79 20.81 13.40
N VAL A 591 2.09 20.62 12.12
CA VAL A 591 1.38 19.73 11.20
C VAL A 591 2.41 19.03 10.32
N ALA A 592 2.26 17.72 10.18
CA ALA A 592 3.05 16.86 9.33
C ALA A 592 2.23 16.39 8.12
N LEU A 593 2.86 16.37 6.95
CA LEU A 593 2.36 15.78 5.72
C LEU A 593 3.06 14.43 5.46
N SER A 594 2.31 13.42 5.02
CA SER A 594 2.88 12.21 4.41
C SER A 594 2.39 12.11 2.96
N ASN A 595 3.34 12.01 2.02
CA ASN A 595 3.09 11.96 0.57
C ASN A 595 3.33 10.58 -0.01
N SER A 596 2.45 10.15 -0.92
CA SER A 596 2.66 8.96 -1.75
C SER A 596 2.16 9.16 -3.18
N PHE A 597 3.05 8.98 -4.17
CA PHE A 597 2.79 9.24 -5.59
C PHE A 597 3.12 7.99 -6.42
N GLY A 598 2.11 7.15 -6.64
CA GLY A 598 2.27 5.84 -7.25
C GLY A 598 2.12 5.79 -8.78
N PHE A 599 2.65 4.72 -9.37
CA PHE A 599 2.36 4.32 -10.75
C PHE A 599 0.85 4.29 -11.02
N GLY A 600 0.45 4.57 -12.25
CA GLY A 600 -0.92 4.93 -12.62
C GLY A 600 -1.26 6.41 -12.39
N GLY A 601 -0.28 7.22 -11.94
CA GLY A 601 -0.48 8.64 -11.62
C GLY A 601 -1.27 8.86 -10.32
N HIS A 602 -1.27 7.88 -9.41
CA HIS A 602 -2.06 7.91 -8.18
C HIS A 602 -1.38 8.76 -7.11
N ASN A 603 -1.87 9.98 -6.90
CA ASN A 603 -1.32 10.86 -5.86
C ASN A 603 -2.15 10.81 -4.59
N SER A 604 -1.52 10.80 -3.42
CA SER A 604 -2.20 11.01 -2.14
C SER A 604 -1.30 11.69 -1.11
N SER A 605 -1.89 12.66 -0.40
CA SER A 605 -1.26 13.40 0.69
C SER A 605 -2.18 13.39 1.91
N ILE A 606 -1.65 13.02 3.08
CA ILE A 606 -2.39 12.95 4.35
C ILE A 606 -1.72 13.79 5.44
N LEU A 607 -2.53 14.36 6.34
CA LEU A 607 -2.13 15.37 7.33
C LEU A 607 -2.37 14.89 8.76
N PHE A 608 -1.35 15.01 9.61
CA PHE A 608 -1.41 14.71 11.04
C PHE A 608 -0.91 15.90 11.87
N ALA A 609 -1.47 16.08 13.06
CA ALA A 609 -0.96 17.05 14.04
C ALA A 609 -0.91 16.46 15.46
N PRO A 610 -0.01 16.96 16.34
CA PRO A 610 -0.03 16.57 17.73
C PRO A 610 -1.37 16.91 18.37
N TYR A 611 -1.98 15.92 18.99
CA TYR A 611 -3.21 16.11 19.76
C TYR A 611 -2.97 17.09 20.93
N LYS A 612 -3.96 17.95 21.19
CA LYS A 612 -3.94 19.03 22.19
C LYS A 612 -5.10 18.90 23.17
#